data_AF-A0AAV4Y4W1-F1
#
_entry.id   AF-A0AAV4Y4W1-F1
#
_cell.length_a   1.000
_cell.length_b   1.000
_cell.length_c   1.000
_cell.angle_alpha   90.00
_cell.angle_beta   90.00
_cell.angle_gamma   90.00
#
_symmetry.space_group_name_H-M   'P 1'
#
loop_
_entity.id
_entity.type
_entity.pdbx_description
1 polymer ?
#
loop_
_entity_poly.entity_id
_entity_poly.type
_entity_poly.pdbx_seq_one_letter_code
_entity_poly.pdbx_strand_id
1 'polypeptide(L)'
;MTESDSKVVVNHDQPPKKDVVCVIDLTIPDFRARQKAYEEIEKACQAVGAVFHHVQFEKLDFGEMNVLDLFYNADVAIVDLSILDQQSPLFYRLGVRESFGMKQNILLYNDFDPGSTVPLKLSCVGYTLLSYKLNDNGQCVLTDPSYVRHLPHELNDSKILLSCRLKKLLQEVEIQSKAHMKEKFLADLRKAREVYTGDELANVLKQMRKRLDDPNIISGDVVLNMLISFREVQDYDEMVKLVDDLMTIPNLKFPFTCAIQHLYAFALNRRNEEGDREKALDVVFKALEKKENEVPEMVCLCGRIYKDKFVESKHLDQDSLQNAIKWYRKGFEIHPNEYAGINLATLLVIAGNDFAKSSELQHIGRVLSNSIGRKGSLNSLQDYWDVATFFEISVLAEDYSKAIEAAKCMVDLKPPNWYLKSTIGNIELINRFRRKPENIRYQLKNNQFCTKCSEKESPFSPCFYVFNFYLEYFDAASEEEISDVIRFPILILDPGKIFMPSYVTVNMDADEKSVHIRNLCLKELKGECRKLHEWVFTTSSLKVLASTREMSAVYFFMFTKIQMIFRCIFLQKSYENGFIIC
;
A
#
# COMPACT_ATOMS: atom_id res chain seq x y z
N MET A 1 -38.87 -48.88 -15.43
CA MET A 1 -38.00 -48.18 -16.39
C MET A 1 -38.48 -46.74 -16.39
N THR A 2 -37.77 -45.74 -15.88
CA THR A 2 -36.33 -45.44 -15.84
C THR A 2 -36.09 -44.44 -14.69
N GLU A 3 -35.15 -44.74 -13.81
CA GLU A 3 -33.84 -44.07 -13.63
C GLU A 3 -33.88 -42.83 -12.73
N SER A 4 -33.37 -43.06 -11.52
CA SER A 4 -33.02 -42.10 -10.49
C SER A 4 -31.62 -41.54 -10.76
N ASP A 5 -31.53 -40.28 -11.15
CA ASP A 5 -30.24 -39.59 -11.25
C ASP A 5 -29.72 -39.20 -9.86
N SER A 6 -28.62 -39.85 -9.50
CA SER A 6 -27.85 -39.63 -8.29
C SER A 6 -26.96 -38.41 -8.49
N LYS A 7 -27.30 -37.27 -7.85
CA LYS A 7 -26.40 -36.12 -7.79
C LYS A 7 -25.14 -36.50 -7.02
N VAL A 8 -24.00 -36.56 -7.73
CA VAL A 8 -22.66 -36.66 -7.14
C VAL A 8 -22.42 -35.36 -6.36
N VAL A 9 -22.44 -35.46 -5.04
CA VAL A 9 -21.99 -34.41 -4.14
C VAL A 9 -20.46 -34.41 -4.19
N VAL A 10 -19.89 -33.44 -4.90
CA VAL A 10 -18.44 -33.16 -4.86
C VAL A 10 -18.16 -32.44 -3.54
N ASN A 11 -17.64 -33.19 -2.56
CA ASN A 11 -17.17 -32.66 -1.29
C ASN A 11 -15.88 -31.86 -1.55
N HIS A 12 -15.97 -30.53 -1.58
CA HIS A 12 -14.83 -29.62 -1.78
C HIS A 12 -14.04 -29.30 -0.49
N ASP A 13 -14.21 -30.10 0.56
CA ASP A 13 -13.73 -29.79 1.92
C ASP A 13 -12.48 -30.57 2.37
N GLN A 14 -11.71 -31.14 1.43
CA GLN A 14 -10.41 -31.74 1.76
C GLN A 14 -9.27 -30.87 1.25
N PRO A 15 -8.32 -30.44 2.11
CA PRO A 15 -7.10 -29.80 1.64
C PRO A 15 -6.38 -30.72 0.65
N PRO A 16 -5.70 -30.17 -0.38
CA PRO A 16 -4.97 -30.98 -1.34
C PRO A 16 -4.01 -31.92 -0.58
N LYS A 17 -4.18 -33.22 -0.80
CA LYS A 17 -3.36 -34.24 -0.14
C LYS A 17 -1.99 -34.23 -0.78
N LYS A 18 -0.93 -34.08 0.02
CA LYS A 18 0.47 -34.06 -0.45
C LYS A 18 0.81 -35.33 -1.20
N ASP A 19 1.48 -35.24 -2.33
CA ASP A 19 1.99 -36.41 -3.05
C ASP A 19 3.44 -36.71 -2.60
N VAL A 20 3.63 -37.86 -1.97
CA VAL A 20 4.94 -38.38 -1.57
C VAL A 20 5.28 -39.57 -2.47
N VAL A 21 6.36 -39.45 -3.22
CA VAL A 21 6.89 -40.57 -4.02
C VAL A 21 8.05 -41.22 -3.27
N CYS A 22 8.05 -42.55 -3.20
CA CYS A 22 9.08 -43.34 -2.54
C CYS A 22 9.72 -44.30 -3.54
N VAL A 23 11.04 -44.24 -3.64
CA VAL A 23 11.85 -45.17 -4.43
C VAL A 23 12.66 -46.00 -3.45
N ILE A 24 12.18 -47.22 -3.21
CA ILE A 24 12.86 -48.22 -2.37
C ILE A 24 12.69 -49.58 -3.00
N ASP A 25 13.79 -50.25 -3.30
CA ASP A 25 13.74 -51.57 -3.90
C ASP A 25 13.45 -52.63 -2.82
N LEU A 26 12.39 -53.40 -3.03
CA LEU A 26 11.90 -54.44 -2.13
C LEU A 26 12.14 -55.86 -2.67
N THR A 27 12.81 -56.02 -3.82
CA THR A 27 12.88 -57.29 -4.56
C THR A 27 14.17 -58.09 -4.33
N ILE A 28 15.16 -57.51 -3.65
CA ILE A 28 16.50 -58.11 -3.43
C ILE A 28 16.54 -59.02 -2.18
N PRO A 29 17.28 -60.15 -2.20
CA PRO A 29 17.41 -61.09 -1.07
C PRO A 29 18.32 -60.57 0.07
N ASP A 30 17.88 -59.56 0.84
CA ASP A 30 18.25 -59.25 2.25
C ASP A 30 17.39 -58.05 2.75
N PHE A 31 16.07 -58.20 2.70
CA PHE A 31 15.12 -57.07 2.58
C PHE A 31 14.47 -56.61 3.89
N ARG A 32 14.69 -57.30 5.02
CA ARG A 32 13.87 -57.10 6.22
C ARG A 32 13.90 -55.65 6.74
N ALA A 33 15.07 -55.01 6.70
CA ALA A 33 15.23 -53.62 7.12
C ALA A 33 14.58 -52.62 6.15
N ARG A 34 14.69 -52.84 4.84
CA ARG A 34 14.08 -51.98 3.80
C ARG A 34 12.55 -52.11 3.77
N GLN A 35 12.02 -53.32 3.93
CA GLN A 35 10.59 -53.53 4.06
C GLN A 35 10.03 -52.81 5.29
N LYS A 36 10.74 -52.89 6.43
CA LYS A 36 10.36 -52.15 7.63
C LYS A 36 10.48 -50.63 7.47
N ALA A 37 11.48 -50.15 6.74
CA ALA A 37 11.58 -48.73 6.42
C ALA A 37 10.40 -48.28 5.54
N TYR A 38 10.02 -49.06 4.53
CA TYR A 38 8.85 -48.80 3.70
C TYR A 38 7.55 -48.68 4.53
N GLU A 39 7.31 -49.64 5.44
CA GLU A 39 6.15 -49.60 6.36
C GLU A 39 6.18 -48.34 7.26
N GLU A 40 7.36 -47.93 7.75
CA GLU A 40 7.52 -46.73 8.57
C GLU A 40 7.31 -45.42 7.77
N ILE A 41 7.70 -45.39 6.49
CA ILE A 41 7.42 -44.27 5.58
C ILE A 41 5.92 -44.15 5.32
N GLU A 42 5.27 -45.26 4.98
CA GLU A 42 3.82 -45.31 4.74
C GLU A 42 3.06 -44.81 5.99
N LYS A 43 3.45 -45.29 7.17
CA LYS A 43 2.89 -44.84 8.46
C LYS A 43 3.09 -43.34 8.70
N ALA A 44 4.26 -42.80 8.35
CA ALA A 44 4.53 -41.37 8.45
C ALA A 44 3.65 -40.56 7.49
N CYS A 45 3.47 -41.03 6.25
CA CYS A 45 2.61 -40.39 5.25
C CYS A 45 1.13 -40.40 5.67
N GLN A 46 0.63 -41.54 6.17
CA GLN A 46 -0.72 -41.66 6.72
C GLN A 46 -0.93 -40.70 7.91
N ALA A 47 0.05 -40.57 8.79
CA ALA A 47 -0.02 -39.68 9.95
C ALA A 47 -0.06 -38.18 9.60
N VAL A 48 0.31 -37.79 8.37
CA VAL A 48 0.22 -36.42 7.86
C VAL A 48 -0.84 -36.25 6.75
N GLY A 49 -1.59 -37.32 6.42
CA GLY A 49 -2.61 -37.30 5.38
C GLY A 49 -2.09 -37.17 3.95
N ALA A 50 -0.83 -37.57 3.69
CA ALA A 50 -0.23 -37.56 2.36
C ALA A 50 -0.65 -38.78 1.53
N VAL A 51 -0.81 -38.60 0.22
CA VAL A 51 -0.88 -39.67 -0.77
C VAL A 51 0.51 -40.25 -0.94
N PHE A 52 0.63 -41.56 -0.77
CA PHE A 52 1.90 -42.26 -0.81
C PHE A 52 1.98 -43.14 -2.06
N HIS A 53 3.01 -42.91 -2.87
CA HIS A 53 3.26 -43.66 -4.10
C HIS A 53 4.57 -44.41 -4.02
N HIS A 54 4.54 -45.72 -4.28
CA HIS A 54 5.75 -46.52 -4.40
C HIS A 54 6.17 -46.67 -5.86
N VAL A 55 7.43 -46.38 -6.14
CA VAL A 55 8.04 -46.51 -7.46
C VAL A 55 9.17 -47.53 -7.40
N GLN A 56 9.14 -48.48 -8.33
CA GLN A 56 10.21 -49.46 -8.51
C GLN A 56 11.40 -48.79 -9.22
N PHE A 57 12.62 -49.09 -8.76
CA PHE A 57 13.84 -48.48 -9.29
C PHE A 57 14.00 -48.75 -10.79
N GLU A 58 13.76 -49.98 -11.25
CA GLU A 58 13.96 -50.38 -12.66
C GLU A 58 13.07 -49.58 -13.60
N LYS A 59 11.85 -49.26 -13.18
CA LYS A 59 10.91 -48.46 -13.99
C LYS A 59 11.33 -47.00 -14.08
N LEU A 60 11.86 -46.46 -12.98
CA LEU A 60 12.39 -45.10 -12.92
C LEU A 60 13.69 -44.97 -13.72
N ASP A 61 14.56 -45.98 -13.64
CA ASP A 61 15.83 -46.03 -14.36
C ASP A 61 15.61 -46.17 -15.87
N PHE A 62 14.75 -47.11 -16.28
CA PHE A 62 14.32 -47.29 -17.66
C PHE A 62 13.65 -46.04 -18.26
N GLY A 63 13.06 -45.20 -17.41
CA GLY A 63 12.44 -43.94 -17.82
C GLY A 63 11.00 -44.10 -18.32
N GLU A 64 10.21 -44.96 -17.67
CA GLU A 64 8.77 -45.07 -17.94
C GLU A 64 8.08 -43.70 -17.73
N MET A 65 7.38 -43.18 -18.74
CA MET A 65 6.84 -41.80 -18.73
C MET A 65 5.98 -41.50 -17.50
N ASN A 66 5.05 -42.37 -17.14
CA ASN A 66 4.14 -42.15 -16.00
C ASN A 66 4.91 -42.14 -14.66
N VAL A 67 5.98 -42.92 -14.57
CA VAL A 67 6.81 -43.01 -13.37
C VAL A 67 7.71 -41.78 -13.23
N LEU A 68 8.27 -41.31 -14.35
CA LEU A 68 9.03 -40.07 -14.38
C LEU A 68 8.16 -38.86 -14.05
N ASP A 69 6.96 -38.79 -14.64
CA ASP A 69 6.00 -37.71 -14.38
C ASP A 69 5.62 -37.66 -12.89
N LEU A 70 5.27 -38.81 -12.31
CA LEU A 70 4.99 -38.92 -10.88
C LEU A 70 6.19 -38.53 -10.02
N PHE A 71 7.39 -39.02 -10.36
CA PHE A 71 8.60 -38.76 -9.58
C PHE A 71 9.03 -37.29 -9.64
N TYR A 72 8.93 -36.64 -10.80
CA TYR A 72 9.34 -35.24 -10.96
C TYR A 72 8.31 -34.25 -10.43
N ASN A 73 7.02 -34.60 -10.38
CA ASN A 73 5.96 -33.70 -9.93
C ASN A 73 5.49 -33.91 -8.49
N ALA A 74 5.85 -35.00 -7.82
CA ALA A 74 5.51 -35.20 -6.39
C ALA A 74 6.00 -34.03 -5.53
N ASP A 75 5.35 -33.76 -4.39
CA ASP A 75 5.77 -32.71 -3.45
C ASP A 75 7.07 -33.08 -2.72
N VAL A 76 7.22 -34.37 -2.37
CA VAL A 76 8.39 -34.90 -1.67
C VAL A 76 8.83 -36.21 -2.31
N ALA A 77 10.13 -36.34 -2.59
CA ALA A 77 10.71 -37.62 -2.99
C ALA A 77 11.50 -38.22 -1.82
N ILE A 78 11.22 -39.48 -1.50
CA ILE A 78 11.97 -40.28 -0.52
C ILE A 78 12.70 -41.38 -1.29
N VAL A 79 14.03 -41.40 -1.23
CA VAL A 79 14.86 -42.29 -2.05
C VAL A 79 15.80 -43.10 -1.17
N ASP A 80 15.73 -44.42 -1.26
CA ASP A 80 16.67 -45.33 -0.58
C ASP A 80 17.96 -45.49 -1.40
N LEU A 81 19.10 -45.18 -0.77
CA LEU A 81 20.43 -45.26 -1.35
C LEU A 81 21.23 -46.46 -0.83
N SER A 82 20.56 -47.42 -0.19
CA SER A 82 21.20 -48.58 0.44
C SER A 82 21.88 -49.53 -0.56
N ILE A 83 21.53 -49.44 -1.85
CA ILE A 83 22.08 -50.28 -2.92
C ILE A 83 23.05 -49.45 -3.75
N LEU A 84 24.32 -49.83 -3.71
CA LEU A 84 25.42 -49.08 -4.34
C LEU A 84 25.20 -48.86 -5.85
N ASP A 85 24.77 -49.91 -6.57
CA ASP A 85 24.54 -49.85 -8.02
C ASP A 85 23.41 -48.90 -8.42
N GLN A 86 22.48 -48.60 -7.51
CA GLN A 86 21.35 -47.70 -7.76
C GLN A 86 21.67 -46.23 -7.45
N GLN A 87 22.75 -45.95 -6.71
CA GLN A 87 23.04 -44.60 -6.23
C GLN A 87 23.27 -43.59 -7.37
N SER A 88 24.11 -43.95 -8.36
CA SER A 88 24.45 -43.02 -9.45
C SER A 88 23.23 -42.63 -10.30
N PRO A 89 22.38 -43.58 -10.76
CA PRO A 89 21.14 -43.22 -11.45
C PRO A 89 20.17 -42.41 -10.59
N LEU A 90 20.02 -42.74 -9.30
CA LEU A 90 19.14 -42.02 -8.38
C LEU A 90 19.59 -40.57 -8.18
N PHE A 91 20.89 -40.32 -8.00
CA PHE A 91 21.42 -38.95 -7.93
C PHE A 91 21.18 -38.16 -9.21
N TYR A 92 21.31 -38.79 -10.38
CA TYR A 92 20.95 -38.13 -11.65
C TYR A 92 19.47 -37.72 -11.67
N ARG A 93 18.55 -38.62 -11.28
CA ARG A 93 17.11 -38.31 -11.23
C ARG A 93 16.79 -37.20 -10.22
N LEU A 94 17.43 -37.20 -9.06
CA LEU A 94 17.31 -36.13 -8.06
C LEU A 94 17.78 -34.78 -8.58
N GLY A 95 18.92 -34.74 -9.29
CA GLY A 95 19.42 -33.51 -9.91
C GLY A 95 18.47 -32.94 -10.97
N VAL A 96 17.85 -33.80 -11.79
CA VAL A 96 16.80 -33.37 -12.74
C VAL A 96 15.60 -32.79 -12.00
N ARG A 97 15.14 -33.45 -10.93
CA ARG A 97 14.02 -32.97 -10.11
C ARG A 97 14.31 -31.59 -9.50
N GLU A 98 15.53 -31.37 -8.98
CA GLU A 98 15.95 -30.07 -8.46
C GLU A 98 16.01 -28.98 -9.52
N SER A 99 16.36 -29.32 -10.76
CA SER A 99 16.34 -28.39 -11.89
C SER A 99 14.94 -27.84 -12.21
N PHE A 100 13.89 -28.60 -11.85
CA PHE A 100 12.49 -28.16 -11.93
C PHE A 100 12.02 -27.39 -10.67
N GLY A 101 12.93 -27.10 -9.73
CA GLY A 101 12.61 -26.39 -8.49
C GLY A 101 12.06 -27.28 -7.37
N MET A 102 11.98 -28.60 -7.59
CA MET A 102 11.51 -29.57 -6.60
C MET A 102 12.65 -29.98 -5.66
N LYS A 103 12.86 -29.19 -4.61
CA LYS A 103 14.01 -29.32 -3.69
C LYS A 103 13.80 -30.27 -2.51
N GLN A 104 12.58 -30.77 -2.34
CA GLN A 104 12.24 -31.60 -1.17
C GLN A 104 12.51 -33.07 -1.45
N ASN A 105 13.75 -33.45 -1.16
CA ASN A 105 14.30 -34.77 -1.40
C ASN A 105 14.90 -35.32 -0.09
N ILE A 106 14.34 -36.42 0.40
CA ILE A 106 14.78 -37.13 1.60
C ILE A 106 15.48 -38.42 1.17
N LEU A 107 16.72 -38.61 1.61
CA LEU A 107 17.51 -39.79 1.28
C LEU A 107 17.49 -40.74 2.48
N LEU A 108 17.30 -42.02 2.23
CA LEU A 108 17.38 -43.08 3.24
C LEU A 108 18.62 -43.92 2.99
N TYR A 109 19.24 -44.40 4.06
CA TYR A 109 20.35 -45.33 3.98
C TYR A 109 20.30 -46.33 5.14
N ASN A 110 20.34 -47.61 4.81
CA ASN A 110 20.42 -48.67 5.80
C ASN A 110 21.87 -48.88 6.24
N ASP A 111 22.13 -48.58 7.51
CA ASP A 111 23.46 -48.55 8.12
C ASP A 111 23.93 -49.98 8.48
N PHE A 112 24.36 -50.73 7.47
CA PHE A 112 24.93 -52.08 7.64
C PHE A 112 26.42 -52.07 8.03
N ASP A 113 27.15 -50.99 7.69
CA ASP A 113 28.56 -50.79 8.04
C ASP A 113 28.82 -49.31 8.39
N PRO A 114 29.21 -48.99 9.65
CA PRO A 114 29.53 -47.63 10.07
C PRO A 114 30.63 -46.95 9.23
N GLY A 115 31.53 -47.72 8.61
CA GLY A 115 32.60 -47.22 7.74
C GLY A 115 32.11 -46.62 6.42
N SER A 116 31.03 -47.16 5.87
CA SER A 116 30.41 -46.76 4.60
C SER A 116 29.48 -45.54 4.71
N THR A 117 28.92 -45.31 5.91
CA THR A 117 27.91 -44.25 6.17
C THR A 117 28.51 -42.83 6.13
N VAL A 118 29.78 -42.67 6.52
CA VAL A 118 30.45 -41.36 6.55
C VAL A 118 30.78 -40.83 5.15
N PRO A 119 31.36 -41.62 4.21
CA PRO A 119 31.57 -41.20 2.82
C PRO A 119 30.27 -40.83 2.09
N LEU A 120 29.18 -41.59 2.32
CA LEU A 120 27.89 -41.29 1.70
C LEU A 120 27.31 -39.96 2.23
N LYS A 121 27.42 -39.70 3.54
CA LYS A 121 27.03 -38.39 4.13
C LYS A 121 27.77 -37.21 3.49
N LEU A 122 29.06 -37.36 3.23
CA LEU A 122 29.88 -36.32 2.56
C LEU A 122 29.48 -36.13 1.09
N SER A 123 28.96 -37.17 0.44
CA SER A 123 28.51 -37.11 -0.96
C SER A 123 27.09 -36.53 -1.11
N CYS A 124 26.30 -36.57 -0.04
CA CYS A 124 24.91 -36.07 0.00
C CYS A 124 24.80 -34.63 0.55
N VAL A 125 25.87 -33.83 0.51
CA VAL A 125 25.87 -32.46 1.03
C VAL A 125 24.87 -31.60 0.24
N GLY A 126 23.75 -31.24 0.88
CA GLY A 126 22.62 -30.53 0.27
C GLY A 126 21.29 -31.27 0.39
N TYR A 127 21.32 -32.58 0.66
CA TYR A 127 20.13 -33.41 0.85
C TYR A 127 19.88 -33.74 2.32
N THR A 128 18.63 -34.04 2.67
CA THR A 128 18.30 -34.58 4.00
C THR A 128 18.52 -36.09 4.02
N LEU A 129 19.69 -36.54 4.46
CA LEU A 129 20.03 -37.96 4.59
C LEU A 129 19.68 -38.52 5.97
N LEU A 130 18.90 -39.60 6.00
CA LEU A 130 18.52 -40.34 7.21
C LEU A 130 19.13 -41.75 7.16
N SER A 131 20.14 -41.98 8.00
CA SER A 131 20.68 -43.32 8.21
C SER A 131 19.85 -44.08 9.25
N TYR A 132 19.48 -45.33 8.98
CA TYR A 132 18.63 -46.14 9.84
C TYR A 132 19.16 -47.58 10.00
N LYS A 133 18.80 -48.23 11.11
CA LYS A 133 19.04 -49.67 11.36
C LYS A 133 17.80 -50.32 11.97
N LEU A 134 17.68 -51.63 11.84
CA LEU A 134 16.71 -52.41 12.62
C LEU A 134 17.21 -52.59 14.05
N ASN A 135 16.36 -52.32 15.04
CA ASN A 135 16.62 -52.69 16.42
C ASN A 135 16.15 -54.13 16.74
N ASP A 136 16.48 -54.62 17.93
CA ASP A 136 16.09 -55.97 18.40
C ASP A 136 14.57 -56.19 18.44
N ASN A 137 13.79 -55.11 18.51
CA ASN A 137 12.33 -55.12 18.48
C ASN A 137 11.75 -55.10 17.05
N GLY A 138 12.58 -55.14 16.02
CA GLY A 138 12.15 -55.14 14.62
C GLY A 138 11.65 -53.79 14.10
N GLN A 139 12.01 -52.68 14.76
CA GLN A 139 11.65 -51.31 14.38
C GLN A 139 12.85 -50.58 13.75
N CYS A 140 12.58 -49.72 12.76
CA CYS A 140 13.61 -48.88 12.15
C CYS A 140 13.91 -47.66 13.03
N VAL A 141 15.14 -47.58 13.52
CA VAL A 141 15.64 -46.46 14.33
C VAL A 141 16.77 -45.75 13.62
N LEU A 142 16.89 -44.44 13.83
CA LEU A 142 17.94 -43.63 13.20
C LEU A 142 19.32 -43.91 13.83
N THR A 143 20.37 -43.96 13.02
CA THR A 143 21.76 -44.19 13.49
C THR A 143 22.60 -42.91 13.59
N ASP A 144 22.03 -41.75 13.27
CA ASP A 144 22.81 -40.51 13.14
C ASP A 144 23.41 -40.00 14.49
N PRO A 145 24.74 -39.84 14.62
CA PRO A 145 25.40 -39.37 15.86
C PRO A 145 25.16 -37.89 16.19
N SER A 146 24.68 -37.09 15.23
CA SER A 146 24.52 -35.63 15.35
C SER A 146 23.63 -35.19 16.53
N TYR A 147 22.70 -36.04 16.95
CA TYR A 147 21.80 -35.81 18.10
C TYR A 147 22.28 -36.42 19.42
N VAL A 148 23.34 -37.24 19.42
CA VAL A 148 23.83 -37.99 20.59
C VAL A 148 24.64 -37.10 21.53
N ARG A 149 25.17 -35.96 21.07
CA ARG A 149 26.02 -35.08 21.90
C ARG A 149 25.31 -34.34 23.05
N HIS A 150 23.98 -34.42 23.16
CA HIS A 150 23.21 -33.73 24.20
C HIS A 150 22.58 -34.65 25.26
N LEU A 151 22.86 -35.95 25.24
CA LEU A 151 22.37 -36.90 26.25
C LEU A 151 23.55 -37.54 27.01
N PRO A 152 23.50 -37.62 28.35
CA PRO A 152 24.56 -38.25 29.13
C PRO A 152 24.81 -39.69 28.69
N HIS A 153 26.09 -40.02 28.52
CA HIS A 153 26.59 -41.35 28.18
C HIS A 153 26.09 -42.40 29.19
N GLU A 154 25.02 -43.14 28.86
CA GLU A 154 24.75 -44.49 29.40
C GLU A 154 23.58 -45.26 28.74
N LEU A 155 23.01 -44.81 27.61
CA LEU A 155 21.96 -45.54 26.88
C LEU A 155 22.25 -45.54 25.37
N ASN A 156 23.00 -46.54 24.91
CA ASN A 156 23.66 -46.56 23.61
C ASN A 156 22.81 -47.18 22.46
N ASP A 157 21.49 -47.02 22.50
CA ASP A 157 20.62 -47.32 21.35
C ASP A 157 19.70 -46.13 21.06
N SER A 158 19.86 -45.54 19.88
CA SER A 158 19.02 -44.45 19.36
C SER A 158 17.54 -44.81 19.43
N LYS A 159 16.78 -44.13 20.31
CA LYS A 159 15.33 -44.38 20.52
C LYS A 159 14.41 -43.66 19.53
N ILE A 160 14.94 -42.95 18.51
CA ILE A 160 14.10 -42.20 17.57
C ILE A 160 13.70 -43.10 16.41
N LEU A 161 12.41 -43.41 16.33
CA LEU A 161 11.81 -44.15 15.21
C LEU A 161 11.89 -43.33 13.91
N LEU A 162 12.15 -44.02 12.80
CA LEU A 162 12.21 -43.43 11.46
C LEU A 162 10.91 -42.69 11.11
N SER A 163 9.73 -43.27 11.40
CA SER A 163 8.43 -42.62 11.16
C SER A 163 8.27 -41.29 11.91
N CYS A 164 8.77 -41.17 13.14
CA CYS A 164 8.69 -39.93 13.90
C CYS A 164 9.50 -38.79 13.24
N ARG A 165 10.67 -39.09 12.69
CA ARG A 165 11.50 -38.09 11.99
C ARG A 165 10.91 -37.73 10.63
N LEU A 166 10.48 -38.72 9.86
CA LEU A 166 9.83 -38.50 8.57
C LEU A 166 8.57 -37.65 8.73
N LYS A 167 7.73 -37.92 9.75
CA LYS A 167 6.56 -37.10 10.07
C LYS A 167 6.92 -35.63 10.27
N LYS A 168 7.98 -35.32 11.02
CA LYS A 168 8.43 -33.94 11.24
C LYS A 168 8.88 -33.27 9.95
N LEU A 169 9.69 -33.97 9.14
CA LEU A 169 10.17 -33.44 7.86
C LEU A 169 9.02 -33.14 6.90
N LEU A 170 8.06 -34.06 6.78
CA LEU A 170 6.87 -33.87 5.93
C LEU A 170 5.97 -32.71 6.41
N GLN A 171 5.99 -32.37 7.71
CA GLN A 171 5.32 -31.19 8.25
C GLN A 171 6.10 -29.89 7.96
N GLU A 172 7.44 -29.91 8.03
CA GLU A 172 8.30 -28.76 7.75
C GLU A 172 8.19 -28.30 6.29
N VAL A 173 8.09 -29.24 5.33
CA VAL A 173 7.88 -28.94 3.90
C VAL A 173 6.62 -28.11 3.66
N GLU A 174 5.54 -28.39 4.39
CA GLU A 174 4.28 -27.66 4.27
C GLU A 174 4.42 -26.20 4.69
N ILE A 175 5.16 -25.96 5.77
CA ILE A 175 5.40 -24.62 6.29
C ILE A 175 6.22 -23.81 5.29
N GLN A 176 7.24 -24.43 4.68
CA GLN A 176 8.09 -23.78 3.68
C GLN A 176 7.33 -23.45 2.39
N SER A 177 6.49 -24.36 1.89
CA SER A 177 5.67 -24.10 0.68
C SER A 177 4.67 -22.95 0.90
N LYS A 178 3.96 -22.94 2.03
CA LYS A 178 3.06 -21.83 2.40
C LYS A 178 3.80 -20.49 2.54
N ALA A 179 4.99 -20.51 3.15
CA ALA A 179 5.82 -19.31 3.26
C ALA A 179 6.23 -18.78 1.88
N HIS A 180 6.65 -19.66 0.97
CA HIS A 180 7.05 -19.27 -0.39
C HIS A 180 5.89 -18.67 -1.19
N MET A 181 4.68 -19.24 -1.11
CA MET A 181 3.51 -18.69 -1.80
C MET A 181 3.16 -17.27 -1.32
N LYS A 182 3.24 -17.02 -0.01
CA LYS A 182 3.03 -15.69 0.59
C LYS A 182 4.08 -14.69 0.14
N GLU A 183 5.35 -15.08 0.19
CA GLU A 183 6.46 -14.23 -0.25
C GLU A 183 6.33 -13.85 -1.73
N LYS A 184 5.98 -14.82 -2.58
CA LYS A 184 5.72 -14.60 -4.00
C LYS A 184 4.56 -13.63 -4.22
N PHE A 185 3.44 -13.80 -3.50
CA PHE A 185 2.32 -12.87 -3.57
C PHE A 185 2.74 -11.43 -3.22
N LEU A 186 3.46 -11.26 -2.11
CA LEU A 186 3.93 -9.94 -1.67
C LEU A 186 4.93 -9.33 -2.66
N ALA A 187 5.79 -10.14 -3.27
CA ALA A 187 6.72 -9.69 -4.30
C ALA A 187 5.98 -9.21 -5.56
N ASP A 188 4.98 -9.97 -6.02
CA ASP A 188 4.14 -9.58 -7.16
C ASP A 188 3.37 -8.28 -6.86
N LEU A 189 2.88 -8.12 -5.63
CA LEU A 189 2.11 -6.94 -5.21
C LEU A 189 2.99 -5.67 -5.19
N ARG A 190 4.23 -5.79 -4.67
CA ARG A 190 5.21 -4.69 -4.74
C ARG A 190 5.51 -4.32 -6.19
N LYS A 191 5.77 -5.31 -7.04
CA LYS A 191 6.03 -5.09 -8.46
C LYS A 191 4.85 -4.41 -9.16
N ALA A 192 3.61 -4.79 -8.83
CA ALA A 192 2.42 -4.15 -9.39
C ALA A 192 2.37 -2.64 -9.05
N ARG A 193 2.65 -2.25 -7.80
CA ARG A 193 2.68 -0.85 -7.36
C ARG A 193 3.80 -0.03 -8.00
N GLU A 194 4.90 -0.67 -8.37
CA GLU A 194 6.02 -0.02 -9.06
C GLU A 194 5.75 0.19 -10.56
N VAL A 195 5.02 -0.73 -11.19
CA VAL A 195 4.81 -0.76 -12.65
C VAL A 195 3.57 0.00 -13.09
N TYR A 196 2.48 -0.08 -12.32
CA TYR A 196 1.17 0.46 -12.71
C TYR A 196 0.77 1.63 -11.82
N THR A 197 -0.10 2.51 -12.32
CA THR A 197 -0.69 3.64 -11.57
C THR A 197 -2.15 3.83 -11.96
N GLY A 198 -2.93 4.55 -11.14
CA GLY A 198 -4.33 4.88 -11.44
C GLY A 198 -5.21 3.65 -11.71
N ASP A 199 -6.07 3.73 -12.72
CA ASP A 199 -7.05 2.69 -13.07
C ASP A 199 -6.41 1.36 -13.48
N GLU A 200 -5.24 1.40 -14.11
CA GLU A 200 -4.49 0.17 -14.46
C GLU A 200 -4.09 -0.59 -13.20
N LEU A 201 -3.56 0.12 -12.20
CA LEU A 201 -3.20 -0.48 -10.91
C LEU A 201 -4.45 -1.02 -10.22
N ALA A 202 -5.56 -0.27 -10.20
CA ALA A 202 -6.81 -0.72 -9.59
C ALA A 202 -7.32 -2.04 -10.19
N ASN A 203 -7.24 -2.20 -11.52
CA ASN A 203 -7.62 -3.43 -12.21
C ASN A 203 -6.69 -4.60 -11.88
N VAL A 204 -5.37 -4.37 -11.84
CA VAL A 204 -4.39 -5.40 -11.44
C VAL A 204 -4.62 -5.84 -9.99
N LEU A 205 -4.89 -4.91 -9.07
CA LEU A 205 -5.18 -5.22 -7.68
C LEU A 205 -6.46 -6.07 -7.54
N LYS A 206 -7.52 -5.76 -8.28
CA LYS A 206 -8.74 -6.60 -8.32
C LYS A 206 -8.47 -8.03 -8.80
N GLN A 207 -7.57 -8.20 -9.77
CA GLN A 207 -7.14 -9.53 -10.20
C GLN A 207 -6.31 -10.24 -9.13
N MET A 208 -5.40 -9.52 -8.46
CA MET A 208 -4.60 -10.08 -7.37
C MET A 208 -5.44 -10.52 -6.18
N ARG A 209 -6.52 -9.77 -5.85
CA ARG A 209 -7.46 -10.13 -4.77
C ARG A 209 -8.00 -11.56 -4.93
N LYS A 210 -8.31 -12.00 -6.15
CA LYS A 210 -8.81 -13.36 -6.43
C LYS A 210 -7.84 -14.47 -5.99
N ARG A 211 -6.54 -14.19 -5.91
CA ARG A 211 -5.55 -15.16 -5.40
C ARG A 211 -5.67 -15.35 -3.89
N LEU A 212 -6.33 -14.43 -3.18
CA LEU A 212 -6.60 -14.58 -1.75
C LEU A 212 -7.72 -15.59 -1.48
N ASP A 213 -8.37 -16.17 -2.49
CA ASP A 213 -9.28 -17.30 -2.29
C ASP A 213 -8.52 -18.57 -1.86
N ASP A 214 -7.19 -18.63 -2.06
CA ASP A 214 -6.33 -19.71 -1.57
C ASP A 214 -5.97 -19.51 -0.08
N PRO A 215 -6.40 -20.41 0.83
CA PRO A 215 -6.10 -20.32 2.25
C PRO A 215 -4.61 -20.32 2.59
N ASN A 216 -3.76 -20.82 1.69
CA ASN A 216 -2.32 -20.86 1.90
C ASN A 216 -1.65 -19.48 1.72
N ILE A 217 -2.29 -18.57 1.00
CA ILE A 217 -1.82 -17.21 0.75
C ILE A 217 -2.33 -16.26 1.83
N ILE A 218 -3.55 -16.46 2.33
CA ILE A 218 -4.18 -15.57 3.30
C ILE A 218 -3.37 -15.47 4.60
N SER A 219 -2.93 -14.26 4.94
CA SER A 219 -2.33 -13.92 6.23
C SER A 219 -2.48 -12.43 6.54
N GLY A 220 -2.28 -12.05 7.80
CA GLY A 220 -2.46 -10.67 8.25
C GLY A 220 -1.57 -9.66 7.52
N ASP A 221 -0.31 -10.02 7.24
CA ASP A 221 0.64 -9.20 6.47
C ASP A 221 0.24 -9.07 4.98
N VAL A 222 -0.24 -10.16 4.36
CA VAL A 222 -0.75 -10.14 2.98
C VAL A 222 -1.96 -9.23 2.87
N VAL A 223 -2.95 -9.39 3.76
CA VAL A 223 -4.17 -8.57 3.77
C VAL A 223 -3.85 -7.11 4.07
N LEU A 224 -2.96 -6.83 5.03
CA LEU A 224 -2.54 -5.47 5.33
C LEU A 224 -1.92 -4.77 4.11
N ASN A 225 -1.01 -5.44 3.40
CA ASN A 225 -0.39 -4.89 2.20
C ASN A 225 -1.41 -4.71 1.06
N MET A 226 -2.38 -5.62 0.93
CA MET A 226 -3.47 -5.49 -0.04
C MET A 226 -4.33 -4.25 0.24
N LEU A 227 -4.72 -4.03 1.50
CA LEU A 227 -5.50 -2.86 1.93
C LEU A 227 -4.74 -1.54 1.70
N ILE A 228 -3.44 -1.51 1.99
CA ILE A 228 -2.59 -0.35 1.70
C ILE A 228 -2.58 -0.06 0.20
N SER A 229 -2.48 -1.10 -0.64
CA SER A 229 -2.45 -0.97 -2.10
C SER A 229 -3.78 -0.44 -2.65
N PHE A 230 -4.92 -0.94 -2.16
CA PHE A 230 -6.23 -0.40 -2.54
C PHE A 230 -6.42 1.05 -2.07
N ARG A 231 -5.89 1.41 -0.89
CA ARG A 231 -5.92 2.79 -0.39
C ARG A 231 -5.18 3.76 -1.30
N GLU A 232 -4.08 3.35 -1.94
CA GLU A 232 -3.31 4.19 -2.86
C GLU A 232 -4.12 4.59 -4.10
N VAL A 233 -4.94 3.67 -4.62
CA VAL A 233 -5.87 3.91 -5.73
C VAL A 233 -7.27 4.37 -5.26
N GLN A 234 -7.43 4.62 -3.96
CA GLN A 234 -8.68 5.05 -3.33
C GLN A 234 -9.89 4.12 -3.56
N ASP A 235 -9.64 2.82 -3.78
CA ASP A 235 -10.72 1.83 -3.95
C ASP A 235 -11.23 1.36 -2.58
N TYR A 236 -11.95 2.24 -1.89
CA TYR A 236 -12.46 2.00 -0.55
C TYR A 236 -13.52 0.90 -0.50
N ASP A 237 -14.25 0.69 -1.59
CA ASP A 237 -15.24 -0.37 -1.69
C ASP A 237 -14.58 -1.76 -1.66
N GLU A 238 -13.51 -1.96 -2.43
CA GLU A 238 -12.74 -3.21 -2.39
C GLU A 238 -12.08 -3.44 -1.02
N MET A 239 -11.63 -2.38 -0.33
CA MET A 239 -11.11 -2.50 1.04
C MET A 239 -12.17 -3.00 2.01
N VAL A 240 -13.38 -2.42 1.97
CA VAL A 240 -14.51 -2.82 2.84
C VAL A 240 -14.92 -4.26 2.54
N LYS A 241 -15.13 -4.60 1.27
CA LYS A 241 -15.49 -5.95 0.83
C LYS A 241 -14.47 -7.00 1.28
N LEU A 242 -13.17 -6.74 1.10
CA LEU A 242 -12.13 -7.67 1.51
C LEU A 242 -12.20 -8.00 3.00
N VAL A 243 -12.37 -6.98 3.86
CA VAL A 243 -12.42 -7.19 5.30
C VAL A 243 -13.74 -7.84 5.73
N ASP A 244 -14.87 -7.45 5.14
CA ASP A 244 -16.17 -8.06 5.39
C ASP A 244 -16.14 -9.56 5.03
N ASP A 245 -15.62 -9.94 3.86
CA ASP A 245 -15.45 -11.33 3.45
C ASP A 245 -14.60 -12.12 4.45
N LEU A 246 -13.46 -11.57 4.87
CA LEU A 246 -12.58 -12.21 5.84
C LEU A 246 -13.22 -12.38 7.23
N MET A 247 -14.14 -11.48 7.62
CA MET A 247 -14.89 -11.61 8.88
C MET A 247 -15.94 -12.73 8.85
N THR A 248 -16.33 -13.21 7.66
CA THR A 248 -17.22 -14.39 7.52
C THR A 248 -16.51 -15.71 7.79
N ILE A 249 -15.17 -15.72 7.72
CA ILE A 249 -14.36 -16.94 7.88
C ILE A 249 -14.24 -17.27 9.38
N PRO A 250 -14.70 -18.45 9.83
CA PRO A 250 -14.64 -18.82 11.24
C PRO A 250 -13.19 -18.97 11.73
N ASN A 251 -12.95 -18.60 13.00
CA ASN A 251 -11.66 -18.68 13.68
C ASN A 251 -10.53 -17.78 13.14
N LEU A 252 -10.81 -16.90 12.16
CA LEU A 252 -9.83 -15.96 11.64
C LEU A 252 -9.66 -14.75 12.57
N LYS A 253 -8.49 -14.63 13.21
CA LYS A 253 -8.25 -13.59 14.24
C LYS A 253 -7.64 -12.30 13.69
N PHE A 254 -6.85 -12.38 12.63
CA PHE A 254 -6.09 -11.22 12.15
C PHE A 254 -6.95 -10.05 11.62
N PRO A 255 -8.19 -10.22 11.10
CA PRO A 255 -9.03 -9.07 10.71
C PRO A 255 -9.32 -8.12 11.88
N PHE A 256 -9.24 -8.64 13.11
CA PHE A 256 -9.46 -7.89 14.37
C PHE A 256 -8.17 -7.32 14.97
N THR A 257 -7.09 -7.26 14.18
CA THR A 257 -5.86 -6.55 14.57
C THR A 257 -6.04 -5.05 14.39
N CYS A 258 -5.40 -4.25 15.25
CA CYS A 258 -5.51 -2.78 15.25
C CYS A 258 -5.28 -2.16 13.86
N ALA A 259 -4.24 -2.60 13.15
CA ALA A 259 -3.90 -2.05 11.83
C ALA A 259 -4.97 -2.31 10.77
N ILE A 260 -5.54 -3.53 10.73
CA ILE A 260 -6.60 -3.88 9.76
C ILE A 260 -7.90 -3.17 10.13
N GLN A 261 -8.26 -3.15 11.42
CA GLN A 261 -9.45 -2.42 11.89
C GLN A 261 -9.37 -0.92 11.59
N HIS A 262 -8.20 -0.31 11.74
CA HIS A 262 -7.97 1.09 11.37
C HIS A 262 -8.22 1.32 9.88
N LEU A 263 -7.61 0.52 8.99
CA LEU A 263 -7.79 0.66 7.54
C LEU A 263 -9.23 0.39 7.10
N TYR A 264 -9.90 -0.56 7.74
CA TYR A 264 -11.29 -0.88 7.49
C TYR A 264 -12.23 0.26 7.87
N ALA A 265 -12.12 0.78 9.10
CA ALA A 265 -12.90 1.94 9.53
C ALA A 265 -12.58 3.21 8.72
N PHE A 266 -11.33 3.38 8.32
CA PHE A 266 -10.93 4.45 7.40
C PHE A 266 -11.65 4.29 6.04
N ALA A 267 -11.65 3.09 5.46
CA ALA A 267 -12.31 2.83 4.18
C ALA A 267 -13.83 3.07 4.27
N LEU A 268 -14.51 2.57 5.31
CA LEU A 268 -15.92 2.85 5.58
C LEU A 268 -16.20 4.35 5.59
N ASN A 269 -15.44 5.12 6.38
CA ASN A 269 -15.62 6.56 6.46
C ASN A 269 -15.43 7.29 5.12
N ARG A 270 -14.52 6.81 4.28
CA ARG A 270 -14.24 7.42 2.96
C ARG A 270 -15.24 6.98 1.89
N ARG A 271 -15.72 5.74 1.94
CA ARG A 271 -16.76 5.20 1.04
C ARG A 271 -18.10 5.87 1.28
N ASN A 272 -18.44 6.11 2.55
CA ASN A 272 -19.59 6.92 2.97
C ASN A 272 -20.93 6.46 2.39
N GLU A 273 -21.15 5.14 2.30
CA GLU A 273 -22.49 4.61 2.08
C GLU A 273 -23.35 4.77 3.35
N GLU A 274 -24.66 4.56 3.21
CA GLU A 274 -25.60 4.66 4.33
C GLU A 274 -25.19 3.70 5.48
N GLY A 275 -24.93 4.27 6.66
CA GLY A 275 -24.50 3.53 7.86
C GLY A 275 -23.00 3.25 7.97
N ASP A 276 -22.19 3.59 6.95
CA ASP A 276 -20.75 3.33 6.99
C ASP A 276 -20.03 4.06 8.13
N ARG A 277 -20.44 5.30 8.43
CA ARG A 277 -19.78 6.11 9.48
C ARG A 277 -20.10 5.63 10.88
N GLU A 278 -21.32 5.20 11.11
CA GLU A 278 -21.75 4.55 12.34
C GLU A 278 -20.96 3.25 12.53
N LYS A 279 -20.91 2.40 11.48
CA LYS A 279 -20.10 1.17 11.49
C LYS A 279 -18.61 1.45 11.72
N ALA A 280 -18.06 2.51 11.11
CA ALA A 280 -16.66 2.91 11.31
C ALA A 280 -16.39 3.32 12.76
N LEU A 281 -17.28 4.10 13.38
CA LEU A 281 -17.15 4.46 14.81
C LEU A 281 -17.25 3.23 15.70
N ASP A 282 -18.17 2.31 15.44
CA ASP A 282 -18.32 1.06 16.20
C ASP A 282 -17.05 0.21 16.14
N VAL A 283 -16.46 0.06 14.95
CA VAL A 283 -15.19 -0.65 14.76
C VAL A 283 -14.07 -0.01 15.59
N VAL A 284 -13.94 1.32 15.52
CA VAL A 284 -12.88 2.04 16.22
C VAL A 284 -13.10 1.99 17.73
N PHE A 285 -14.31 2.23 18.23
CA PHE A 285 -14.59 2.16 19.67
C PHE A 285 -14.36 0.76 20.23
N LYS A 286 -14.79 -0.28 19.51
CA LYS A 286 -14.50 -1.67 19.89
C LYS A 286 -13.01 -1.97 19.89
N ALA A 287 -12.25 -1.41 18.94
CA ALA A 287 -10.79 -1.54 18.96
C ALA A 287 -10.17 -0.85 20.19
N LEU A 288 -10.65 0.35 20.54
CA LEU A 288 -10.18 1.15 21.68
C LEU A 288 -10.56 0.60 23.06
N GLU A 289 -11.45 -0.40 23.15
CA GLU A 289 -11.68 -1.15 24.41
C GLU A 289 -10.39 -1.80 24.94
N LYS A 290 -9.45 -2.11 24.04
CA LYS A 290 -8.12 -2.60 24.41
C LYS A 290 -7.15 -1.44 24.54
N LYS A 291 -6.55 -1.30 25.73
CA LYS A 291 -5.59 -0.23 26.02
C LYS A 291 -4.38 -0.20 25.07
N GLU A 292 -3.94 -1.37 24.59
CA GLU A 292 -2.84 -1.49 23.60
C GLU A 292 -3.17 -0.84 22.24
N ASN A 293 -4.46 -0.63 21.93
CA ASN A 293 -4.92 0.00 20.70
C ASN A 293 -5.14 1.52 20.85
N GLU A 294 -4.91 2.10 22.03
CA GLU A 294 -4.96 3.56 22.25
C GLU A 294 -3.73 4.26 21.65
N VAL A 295 -3.51 4.06 20.35
CA VAL A 295 -2.45 4.68 19.56
C VAL A 295 -2.97 5.94 18.84
N PRO A 296 -2.11 6.93 18.55
CA PRO A 296 -2.53 8.19 17.93
C PRO A 296 -3.34 8.01 16.64
N GLU A 297 -2.97 7.04 15.81
CA GLU A 297 -3.62 6.74 14.53
C GLU A 297 -5.09 6.35 14.72
N MET A 298 -5.36 5.40 15.63
CA MET A 298 -6.71 4.93 15.93
C MET A 298 -7.55 6.02 16.59
N VAL A 299 -6.97 6.76 17.53
CA VAL A 299 -7.64 7.85 18.26
C VAL A 299 -7.98 9.01 17.32
N CYS A 300 -7.05 9.41 16.43
CA CYS A 300 -7.30 10.46 15.46
C CYS A 300 -8.26 10.04 14.35
N LEU A 301 -8.44 8.74 14.10
CA LEU A 301 -9.46 8.24 13.17
C LEU A 301 -10.88 8.54 13.69
N CYS A 302 -11.15 8.42 14.99
CA CYS A 302 -12.40 8.92 15.58
C CYS A 302 -12.60 10.40 15.25
N GLY A 303 -11.56 11.21 15.50
CA GLY A 303 -11.57 12.64 15.21
C GLY A 303 -11.88 12.92 13.74
N ARG A 304 -11.30 12.13 12.83
CA ARG A 304 -11.52 12.25 11.39
C ARG A 304 -12.95 11.93 11.00
N ILE A 305 -13.54 10.86 11.52
CA ILE A 305 -14.92 10.47 11.21
C ILE A 305 -15.88 11.56 11.65
N TYR A 306 -15.74 12.06 12.89
CA TYR A 306 -16.58 13.16 13.38
C TYR A 306 -16.38 14.46 12.60
N LYS A 307 -15.14 14.78 12.20
CA LYS A 307 -14.87 15.93 11.33
C LYS A 307 -15.60 15.80 10.00
N ASP A 308 -15.55 14.63 9.38
CA ASP A 308 -16.22 14.39 8.09
C ASP A 308 -17.76 14.43 8.26
N LYS A 309 -18.33 13.98 9.41
CA LYS A 309 -19.76 14.18 9.75
C LYS A 309 -20.13 15.65 9.86
N PHE A 310 -19.30 16.44 10.55
CA PHE A 310 -19.49 17.89 10.67
C PHE A 310 -19.48 18.58 9.30
N VAL A 311 -18.51 18.28 8.44
CA VAL A 311 -18.43 18.88 7.09
C VAL A 311 -19.67 18.54 6.26
N GLU A 312 -20.13 17.29 6.28
CA GLU A 312 -21.31 16.86 5.51
C GLU A 312 -22.63 17.42 6.02
N SER A 313 -22.74 17.68 7.32
CA SER A 313 -23.88 18.40 7.90
C SER A 313 -23.97 19.86 7.44
N LYS A 314 -23.15 20.27 6.46
CA LYS A 314 -22.93 21.67 6.06
C LYS A 314 -22.51 22.52 7.25
N HIS A 315 -21.71 21.94 8.14
CA HIS A 315 -21.15 22.59 9.33
C HIS A 315 -22.19 22.94 10.42
N LEU A 316 -23.31 22.22 10.46
CA LEU A 316 -24.39 22.45 11.41
C LEU A 316 -24.29 21.56 12.64
N ASP A 317 -23.72 20.36 12.52
CA ASP A 317 -23.59 19.38 13.60
C ASP A 317 -22.45 19.74 14.57
N GLN A 318 -22.78 20.58 15.55
CA GLN A 318 -21.84 21.03 16.58
C GLN A 318 -21.38 19.89 17.50
N ASP A 319 -22.18 18.85 17.70
CA ASP A 319 -21.79 17.70 18.52
C ASP A 319 -20.67 16.91 17.84
N SER A 320 -20.76 16.72 16.52
CA SER A 320 -19.67 16.16 15.74
C SER A 320 -18.41 17.04 15.77
N LEU A 321 -18.55 18.37 15.71
CA LEU A 321 -17.40 19.27 15.87
C LEU A 321 -16.70 19.10 17.23
N GLN A 322 -17.47 19.09 18.33
CA GLN A 322 -16.92 18.92 19.68
C GLN A 322 -16.27 17.55 19.87
N ASN A 323 -16.88 16.48 19.34
CA ASN A 323 -16.29 15.15 19.36
C ASN A 323 -15.01 15.09 18.53
N ALA A 324 -14.97 15.70 17.35
CA ALA A 324 -13.77 15.77 16.54
C ALA A 324 -12.61 16.44 17.31
N ILE A 325 -12.88 17.60 17.93
CA ILE A 325 -11.90 18.32 18.77
C ILE A 325 -11.42 17.43 19.92
N LYS A 326 -12.34 16.79 20.64
CA LYS A 326 -12.02 15.89 21.76
C LYS A 326 -11.07 14.78 21.34
N TRP A 327 -11.35 14.10 20.23
CA TRP A 327 -10.56 12.97 19.77
C TRP A 327 -9.20 13.39 19.21
N TYR A 328 -9.12 14.46 18.42
CA TYR A 328 -7.83 14.99 17.97
C TYR A 328 -6.98 15.53 19.12
N ARG A 329 -7.60 16.14 20.15
CA ARG A 329 -6.91 16.54 21.38
C ARG A 329 -6.32 15.33 22.10
N LYS A 330 -7.11 14.28 22.32
CA LYS A 330 -6.60 13.02 22.92
C LYS A 330 -5.44 12.44 22.10
N GLY A 331 -5.55 12.43 20.77
CA GLY A 331 -4.47 11.94 19.90
C GLY A 331 -3.19 12.75 20.03
N PHE A 332 -3.30 14.09 20.09
CA PHE A 332 -2.19 15.00 20.28
C PHE A 332 -1.54 14.87 21.67
N GLU A 333 -2.33 14.63 22.72
CA GLU A 333 -1.85 14.37 24.08
C GLU A 333 -1.06 13.05 24.19
N ILE A 334 -1.49 12.00 23.48
CA ILE A 334 -0.78 10.71 23.44
C ILE A 334 0.57 10.87 22.74
N HIS A 335 0.57 11.50 21.56
CA HIS A 335 1.79 11.76 20.81
C HIS A 335 1.63 13.02 19.94
N PRO A 336 2.32 14.12 20.29
CA PRO A 336 2.29 15.34 19.49
C PRO A 336 2.97 15.12 18.12
N ASN A 337 2.16 14.88 17.08
CA ASN A 337 2.60 14.79 15.69
C ASN A 337 1.88 15.81 14.80
N GLU A 338 2.36 15.95 13.57
CA GLU A 338 1.84 16.91 12.59
C GLU A 338 0.37 16.66 12.27
N TYR A 339 0.01 15.40 12.04
CA TYR A 339 -1.34 15.00 11.66
C TYR A 339 -2.40 15.37 12.72
N ALA A 340 -2.16 15.04 13.98
CA ALA A 340 -3.07 15.36 15.07
C ALA A 340 -3.12 16.87 15.33
N GLY A 341 -1.95 17.53 15.36
CA GLY A 341 -1.84 18.95 15.69
C GLY A 341 -2.53 19.85 14.68
N ILE A 342 -2.31 19.65 13.37
CA ILE A 342 -2.95 20.47 12.33
C ILE A 342 -4.48 20.32 12.34
N ASN A 343 -4.98 19.09 12.44
CA ASN A 343 -6.42 18.86 12.46
C ASN A 343 -7.05 19.45 13.72
N LEU A 344 -6.40 19.30 14.89
CA LEU A 344 -6.84 19.95 16.11
C LEU A 344 -6.87 21.47 15.99
N ALA A 345 -5.80 22.08 15.49
CA ALA A 345 -5.72 23.52 15.30
C ALA A 345 -6.80 24.04 14.33
N THR A 346 -7.01 23.32 13.23
CA THR A 346 -8.08 23.62 12.27
C THR A 346 -9.45 23.62 12.94
N LEU A 347 -9.77 22.56 13.70
CA LEU A 347 -11.06 22.44 14.38
C LEU A 347 -11.26 23.47 15.50
N LEU A 348 -10.20 23.84 16.21
CA LEU A 348 -10.24 24.90 17.22
C LEU A 348 -10.57 26.26 16.59
N VAL A 349 -9.99 26.57 15.41
CA VAL A 349 -10.34 27.77 14.65
C VAL A 349 -11.80 27.73 14.21
N ILE A 350 -12.29 26.58 13.72
CA ILE A 350 -13.71 26.40 13.37
C ILE A 350 -14.64 26.63 14.56
N ALA A 351 -14.22 26.20 15.76
CA ALA A 351 -14.93 26.46 17.02
C ALA A 351 -14.83 27.92 17.51
N GLY A 352 -14.24 28.83 16.72
CA GLY A 352 -14.16 30.26 17.03
C GLY A 352 -12.92 30.68 17.83
N ASN A 353 -11.93 29.79 17.99
CA ASN A 353 -10.67 30.18 18.63
C ASN A 353 -9.84 31.03 17.67
N ASP A 354 -9.21 32.05 18.23
CA ASP A 354 -8.29 32.93 17.53
C ASP A 354 -6.84 32.55 17.86
N PHE A 355 -5.98 32.46 16.85
CA PHE A 355 -4.58 32.02 17.02
C PHE A 355 -3.77 32.97 17.93
N ALA A 356 -4.04 34.28 17.87
CA ALA A 356 -3.35 35.25 18.70
C ALA A 356 -3.82 35.24 20.17
N LYS A 357 -5.01 34.69 20.46
CA LYS A 357 -5.63 34.71 21.79
C LYS A 357 -5.66 33.35 22.50
N SER A 358 -5.72 32.25 21.75
CA SER A 358 -5.84 30.90 22.31
C SER A 358 -4.47 30.32 22.66
N SER A 359 -4.24 30.07 23.95
CA SER A 359 -2.99 29.46 24.45
C SER A 359 -2.79 28.04 23.92
N GLU A 360 -3.89 27.29 23.74
CA GLU A 360 -3.88 25.94 23.15
C GLU A 360 -3.42 26.00 21.68
N LEU A 361 -4.01 26.87 20.86
CA LEU A 361 -3.60 27.05 19.46
C LEU A 361 -2.13 27.49 19.34
N GLN A 362 -1.68 28.41 20.19
CA GLN A 362 -0.28 28.83 20.20
C GLN A 362 0.67 27.70 20.62
N HIS A 363 0.26 26.87 21.59
CA HIS A 363 1.04 25.71 21.98
C HIS A 363 1.17 24.71 20.83
N ILE A 364 0.06 24.37 20.17
CA ILE A 364 0.06 23.50 18.99
C ILE A 364 0.96 24.08 17.90
N GLY A 365 0.79 25.36 17.57
CA GLY A 365 1.60 26.04 16.55
C GLY A 365 3.10 26.01 16.86
N ARG A 366 3.51 26.19 18.13
CA ARG A 366 4.92 26.06 18.55
C ARG A 366 5.43 24.63 18.40
N VAL A 367 4.67 23.63 18.84
CA VAL A 367 5.07 22.21 18.74
C VAL A 367 5.28 21.82 17.28
N LEU A 368 4.33 22.18 16.42
CA LEU A 368 4.39 21.89 15.00
C LEU A 368 5.55 22.62 14.30
N SER A 369 5.73 23.91 14.59
CA SER A 369 6.85 24.69 14.03
C SER A 369 8.20 24.12 14.45
N ASN A 370 8.33 23.65 15.69
CA ASN A 370 9.55 22.99 16.17
C ASN A 370 9.74 21.59 15.54
N SER A 371 8.66 20.86 15.26
CA SER A 371 8.74 19.57 14.57
C SER A 371 9.30 19.75 13.16
N ILE A 372 8.68 20.63 12.37
CA ILE A 372 9.11 20.90 10.99
C ILE A 372 10.49 21.56 10.95
N GLY A 373 10.78 22.49 11.87
CA GLY A 373 12.09 23.14 11.94
C GLY A 373 13.26 22.18 12.19
N ARG A 374 13.02 21.03 12.86
CA ARG A 374 14.03 19.97 13.02
C ARG A 374 14.29 19.17 11.74
N LYS A 375 13.35 19.15 10.80
CA LYS A 375 13.47 18.45 9.51
C LYS A 375 14.26 19.26 8.46
N GLY A 376 14.47 20.55 8.72
CA GLY A 376 15.35 21.42 7.93
C GLY A 376 14.64 22.65 7.39
N SER A 377 15.27 23.28 6.40
CA SER A 377 14.68 24.42 5.70
C SER A 377 13.57 23.98 4.76
N LEU A 378 12.61 24.87 4.47
CA LEU A 378 11.49 24.58 3.56
C LEU A 378 11.95 24.00 2.21
N ASN A 379 12.98 24.60 1.60
CA ASN A 379 13.52 24.17 0.30
C ASN A 379 14.25 22.82 0.34
N SER A 380 14.60 22.30 1.53
CA SER A 380 15.23 20.98 1.68
C SER A 380 14.23 19.85 1.93
N LEU A 381 12.98 20.17 2.26
CA LEU A 381 11.95 19.16 2.53
C LEU A 381 11.58 18.43 1.24
N GLN A 382 11.57 17.09 1.29
CA GLN A 382 11.21 16.22 0.17
C GLN A 382 9.87 15.49 0.39
N ASP A 383 9.39 15.47 1.62
CA ASP A 383 8.09 14.88 1.95
C ASP A 383 6.99 15.94 1.82
N TYR A 384 5.91 15.60 1.11
CA TYR A 384 4.79 16.51 0.91
C TYR A 384 4.11 16.91 2.23
N TRP A 385 3.93 15.98 3.16
CA TRP A 385 3.19 16.26 4.38
C TRP A 385 3.94 17.22 5.29
N ASP A 386 5.27 17.21 5.24
CA ASP A 386 6.09 18.22 5.92
C ASP A 386 5.87 19.62 5.35
N VAL A 387 5.86 19.75 4.01
CA VAL A 387 5.61 21.03 3.33
C VAL A 387 4.16 21.49 3.55
N ALA A 388 3.19 20.58 3.47
CA ALA A 388 1.78 20.86 3.71
C ALA A 388 1.54 21.32 5.16
N THR A 389 2.18 20.68 6.13
CA THR A 389 2.12 21.11 7.54
C THR A 389 2.68 22.52 7.70
N PHE A 390 3.83 22.83 7.07
CA PHE A 390 4.38 24.19 7.08
C PHE A 390 3.44 25.20 6.45
N PHE A 391 2.82 24.85 5.31
CA PHE A 391 1.82 25.66 4.63
C PHE A 391 0.63 25.96 5.55
N GLU A 392 0.06 24.93 6.17
CA GLU A 392 -1.11 25.06 7.07
C GLU A 392 -0.79 25.86 8.33
N ILE A 393 0.38 25.68 8.95
CA ILE A 393 0.83 26.53 10.07
C ILE A 393 0.95 28.00 9.63
N SER A 394 1.52 28.24 8.45
CA SER A 394 1.70 29.59 7.91
C SER A 394 0.35 30.27 7.67
N VAL A 395 -0.63 29.54 7.13
CA VAL A 395 -2.01 30.02 7.01
C VAL A 395 -2.64 30.24 8.38
N LEU A 396 -2.43 29.32 9.33
CA LEU A 396 -2.94 29.46 10.70
C LEU A 396 -2.38 30.72 11.38
N ALA A 397 -1.14 31.10 11.10
CA ALA A 397 -0.50 32.31 11.61
C ALA A 397 -0.77 33.58 10.75
N GLU A 398 -1.53 33.45 9.66
CA GLU A 398 -1.78 34.51 8.65
C GLU A 398 -0.49 35.06 7.99
N ASP A 399 0.57 34.26 8.00
CA ASP A 399 1.83 34.55 7.29
C ASP A 399 1.73 34.06 5.85
N TYR A 400 0.97 34.81 5.04
CA TYR A 400 0.75 34.46 3.63
C TYR A 400 2.02 34.48 2.78
N SER A 401 3.05 35.22 3.20
CA SER A 401 4.35 35.20 2.51
C SER A 401 4.98 33.82 2.58
N LYS A 402 5.06 33.22 3.77
CA LYS A 402 5.55 31.85 3.95
C LYS A 402 4.63 30.80 3.34
N ALA A 403 3.31 31.02 3.40
CA ALA A 403 2.36 30.11 2.75
C ALA A 403 2.59 30.05 1.23
N ILE A 404 2.89 31.18 0.56
CA ILE A 404 3.24 31.18 -0.88
C ILE A 404 4.53 30.40 -1.14
N GLU A 405 5.55 30.54 -0.29
CA GLU A 405 6.79 29.79 -0.45
C GLU A 405 6.55 28.27 -0.34
N ALA A 406 5.74 27.86 0.63
CA ALA A 406 5.39 26.45 0.79
C ALA A 406 4.53 25.93 -0.37
N ALA A 407 3.58 26.74 -0.86
CA ALA A 407 2.79 26.39 -2.03
C ALA A 407 3.66 26.13 -3.27
N LYS A 408 4.73 26.91 -3.48
CA LYS A 408 5.69 26.64 -4.57
C LYS A 408 6.36 25.27 -4.41
N CYS A 409 6.83 24.94 -3.20
CA CYS A 409 7.39 23.62 -2.92
C CYS A 409 6.37 22.49 -3.12
N MET A 410 5.11 22.70 -2.74
CA MET A 410 4.02 21.72 -2.99
C MET A 410 3.83 21.44 -4.49
N VAL A 411 3.95 22.46 -5.35
CA VAL A 411 3.90 22.29 -6.81
C VAL A 411 5.09 21.46 -7.31
N ASP A 412 6.29 21.74 -6.81
CA ASP A 412 7.52 21.04 -7.23
C ASP A 412 7.49 19.54 -6.87
N LEU A 413 6.87 19.19 -5.74
CA LEU A 413 6.76 17.81 -5.25
C LEU A 413 5.77 16.93 -6.05
N LYS A 414 4.88 17.52 -6.86
CA LYS A 414 3.89 16.80 -7.70
C LYS A 414 3.14 15.69 -6.94
N PRO A 415 2.49 16.02 -5.81
CA PRO A 415 1.79 15.03 -5.01
C PRO A 415 0.55 14.48 -5.74
N PRO A 416 0.05 13.29 -5.36
CA PRO A 416 -1.26 12.81 -5.81
C PRO A 416 -2.38 13.79 -5.45
N ASN A 417 -3.41 13.92 -6.30
CA ASN A 417 -4.49 14.91 -6.12
C ASN A 417 -5.16 14.86 -4.73
N TRP A 418 -5.30 13.66 -4.16
CA TRP A 418 -5.94 13.51 -2.86
C TRP A 418 -5.15 14.12 -1.69
N TYR A 419 -3.83 14.24 -1.83
CA TYR A 419 -2.99 14.94 -0.85
C TYR A 419 -3.37 16.42 -0.81
N LEU A 420 -3.45 17.05 -1.99
CA LEU A 420 -3.87 18.43 -2.16
C LEU A 420 -5.30 18.64 -1.64
N LYS A 421 -6.24 17.78 -2.05
CA LYS A 421 -7.65 17.85 -1.60
C LYS A 421 -7.79 17.87 -0.08
N SER A 422 -6.98 17.09 0.64
CA SER A 422 -7.00 17.08 2.10
C SER A 422 -6.46 18.38 2.70
N THR A 423 -5.36 18.91 2.17
CA THR A 423 -4.74 20.15 2.66
C THR A 423 -5.62 21.37 2.34
N ILE A 424 -6.11 21.49 1.10
CA ILE A 424 -6.96 22.60 0.68
C ILE A 424 -8.29 22.58 1.43
N GLY A 425 -8.91 21.41 1.62
CA GLY A 425 -10.12 21.30 2.43
C GLY A 425 -9.96 21.82 3.86
N ASN A 426 -8.79 21.67 4.49
CA ASN A 426 -8.51 22.29 5.80
C ASN A 426 -8.46 23.81 5.70
N ILE A 427 -7.77 24.35 4.68
CA ILE A 427 -7.64 25.79 4.49
C ILE A 427 -8.98 26.46 4.18
N GLU A 428 -9.84 25.82 3.38
CA GLU A 428 -11.19 26.30 3.11
C GLU A 428 -12.02 26.41 4.38
N LEU A 429 -11.95 25.39 5.24
CA LEU A 429 -12.60 25.42 6.55
C LEU A 429 -12.06 26.56 7.42
N ILE A 430 -10.74 26.73 7.50
CA ILE A 430 -10.10 27.84 8.23
C ILE A 430 -10.61 29.19 7.70
N ASN A 431 -10.56 29.40 6.38
CA ASN A 431 -10.98 30.65 5.74
C ASN A 431 -12.46 30.97 5.96
N ARG A 432 -13.33 29.96 5.89
CA ARG A 432 -14.77 30.09 6.12
C ARG A 432 -15.08 30.53 7.55
N PHE A 433 -14.43 29.93 8.55
CA PHE A 433 -14.76 30.17 9.96
C PHE A 433 -13.97 31.32 10.60
N ARG A 434 -12.88 31.77 9.99
CA ARG A 434 -12.19 33.01 10.40
C ARG A 434 -12.91 34.29 9.97
N ARG A 435 -13.69 34.24 8.89
CA ARG A 435 -14.19 35.45 8.22
C ARG A 435 -15.70 35.63 8.37
N LYS A 436 -16.13 36.86 8.67
CA LYS A 436 -17.52 37.27 8.44
C LYS A 436 -17.78 37.31 6.92
N PRO A 437 -18.82 36.64 6.38
CA PRO A 437 -19.08 36.49 4.94
C PRO A 437 -19.19 37.80 4.14
N GLU A 438 -19.56 38.89 4.81
CA GLU A 438 -19.89 40.18 4.20
C GLU A 438 -18.67 40.92 3.61
N ASN A 439 -17.47 40.68 4.13
CA ASN A 439 -16.25 41.39 3.72
C ASN A 439 -15.57 40.81 2.46
N ILE A 440 -15.80 39.53 2.15
CA ILE A 440 -15.15 38.83 1.03
C ILE A 440 -15.84 39.18 -0.30
N ARG A 441 -17.19 39.17 -0.30
CA ARG A 441 -18.00 39.31 -1.53
C ARG A 441 -18.03 40.72 -2.11
N TYR A 442 -17.86 41.75 -1.28
CA TYR A 442 -17.99 43.14 -1.71
C TYR A 442 -16.72 43.69 -2.38
N GLN A 443 -15.53 43.17 -2.07
CA GLN A 443 -14.25 43.70 -2.58
C GLN A 443 -13.59 42.83 -3.66
N LEU A 444 -13.81 41.51 -3.69
CA LEU A 444 -13.39 40.66 -4.83
C LEU A 444 -14.10 41.05 -6.14
N LYS A 445 -15.33 41.57 -6.08
CA LYS A 445 -16.05 42.08 -7.25
C LYS A 445 -15.52 43.40 -7.80
N ASN A 446 -14.77 44.18 -6.99
CA ASN A 446 -14.44 45.57 -7.31
C ASN A 446 -12.95 45.82 -7.61
N ASN A 447 -12.08 44.80 -7.60
CA ASN A 447 -10.67 44.89 -8.02
C ASN A 447 -9.89 46.10 -7.43
N GLN A 448 -10.26 46.59 -6.25
CA GLN A 448 -9.68 47.78 -5.64
C GLN A 448 -8.47 47.40 -4.77
N PHE A 449 -7.28 47.67 -5.29
CA PHE A 449 -6.01 47.52 -4.59
C PHE A 449 -5.86 48.56 -3.46
N CYS A 450 -5.77 48.15 -2.18
CA CYS A 450 -5.21 49.03 -1.14
C CYS A 450 -3.68 48.98 -1.19
N THR A 451 -3.06 49.96 -1.86
CA THR A 451 -1.59 50.12 -1.90
C THR A 451 -1.00 50.84 -0.68
N LYS A 452 -1.83 51.29 0.27
CA LYS A 452 -1.41 52.09 1.44
C LYS A 452 -1.45 51.36 2.78
N CYS A 453 -1.86 50.10 2.78
CA CYS A 453 -2.09 49.37 4.01
C CYS A 453 -0.83 48.55 4.39
N SER A 454 -0.39 48.63 5.66
CA SER A 454 0.72 47.80 6.16
C SER A 454 0.34 46.30 6.10
N GLU A 455 1.31 45.39 5.97
CA GLU A 455 1.07 43.93 5.91
C GLU A 455 0.28 43.39 7.12
N LYS A 456 0.22 44.14 8.22
CA LYS A 456 -0.50 43.78 9.45
C LYS A 456 -1.93 44.36 9.57
N GLU A 457 -2.34 45.27 8.70
CA GLU A 457 -3.56 46.06 8.89
C GLU A 457 -4.59 45.96 7.75
N SER A 458 -4.23 45.37 6.60
CA SER A 458 -5.21 45.10 5.53
C SER A 458 -5.51 43.61 5.38
N PRO A 459 -6.80 43.23 5.34
CA PRO A 459 -7.22 41.86 5.02
C PRO A 459 -6.89 41.42 3.58
N PHE A 460 -6.25 42.28 2.77
CA PHE A 460 -5.92 42.05 1.36
C PHE A 460 -4.51 42.56 1.01
N SER A 461 -3.49 41.96 1.62
CA SER A 461 -2.09 42.19 1.23
C SER A 461 -1.81 41.60 -0.18
N PRO A 462 -0.82 42.12 -0.92
CA PRO A 462 -0.34 41.50 -2.16
C PRO A 462 -0.08 39.99 -2.04
N CYS A 463 0.44 39.55 -0.88
CA CYS A 463 0.64 38.14 -0.58
C CYS A 463 -0.68 37.37 -0.49
N PHE A 464 -1.73 37.94 0.12
CA PHE A 464 -3.02 37.27 0.20
C PHE A 464 -3.62 36.98 -1.18
N TYR A 465 -3.46 37.88 -2.17
CA TYR A 465 -3.92 37.64 -3.54
C TYR A 465 -3.18 36.49 -4.23
N VAL A 466 -1.85 36.47 -4.13
CA VAL A 466 -1.04 35.37 -4.71
C VAL A 466 -1.31 34.05 -3.98
N PHE A 467 -1.56 34.09 -2.67
CA PHE A 467 -1.96 32.92 -1.89
C PHE A 467 -3.30 32.35 -2.37
N ASN A 468 -4.33 33.20 -2.58
CA ASN A 468 -5.62 32.72 -3.11
C ASN A 468 -5.47 32.11 -4.50
N PHE A 469 -4.58 32.64 -5.34
CA PHE A 469 -4.27 31.98 -6.61
C PHE A 469 -3.81 30.54 -6.40
N TYR A 470 -2.92 30.27 -5.43
CA TYR A 470 -2.49 28.91 -5.16
C TYR A 470 -3.62 28.03 -4.64
N LEU A 471 -4.54 28.58 -3.83
CA LEU A 471 -5.74 27.83 -3.42
C LEU A 471 -6.59 27.43 -4.62
N GLU A 472 -6.92 28.37 -5.51
CA GLU A 472 -7.67 28.08 -6.74
C GLU A 472 -6.90 27.11 -7.66
N TYR A 473 -5.57 27.27 -7.77
CA TYR A 473 -4.72 26.40 -8.58
C TYR A 473 -4.70 24.96 -8.06
N PHE A 474 -4.66 24.76 -6.74
CA PHE A 474 -4.70 23.44 -6.13
C PHE A 474 -6.12 22.84 -6.11
N ASP A 475 -7.14 23.66 -5.93
CA ASP A 475 -8.54 23.23 -5.97
C ASP A 475 -8.93 22.74 -7.37
N ALA A 476 -8.43 23.41 -8.41
CA ALA A 476 -8.54 22.96 -9.80
C ALA A 476 -7.98 21.56 -10.07
N ALA A 477 -7.11 21.00 -9.21
CA ALA A 477 -6.66 19.60 -9.33
C ALA A 477 -7.62 18.57 -8.72
N SER A 478 -8.70 19.03 -8.09
CA SER A 478 -9.71 18.16 -7.48
C SER A 478 -10.96 18.03 -8.35
N GLU A 479 -11.09 18.77 -9.46
CA GLU A 479 -12.25 18.70 -10.34
C GLU A 479 -11.98 17.84 -11.59
N GLU A 480 -12.80 16.80 -11.75
CA GLU A 480 -12.67 15.82 -12.84
C GLU A 480 -13.40 16.27 -14.11
N GLU A 481 -14.48 17.05 -13.96
CA GLU A 481 -15.29 17.57 -15.06
C GLU A 481 -15.33 19.09 -15.03
N ILE A 482 -15.20 19.71 -16.21
CA ILE A 482 -15.21 21.17 -16.37
C ILE A 482 -16.40 21.53 -17.23
N SER A 483 -17.41 22.15 -16.61
CA SER A 483 -18.50 22.83 -17.30
C SER A 483 -18.41 24.32 -17.02
N ASP A 484 -18.45 25.15 -18.07
CA ASP A 484 -18.60 26.61 -18.00
C ASP A 484 -17.45 27.43 -17.39
N VAL A 485 -16.24 26.87 -17.26
CA VAL A 485 -15.06 27.60 -16.78
C VAL A 485 -14.42 28.40 -17.92
N ILE A 486 -14.44 29.72 -17.81
CA ILE A 486 -13.77 30.64 -18.75
C ILE A 486 -12.42 31.16 -18.25
N ARG A 487 -12.11 31.02 -16.95
CA ARG A 487 -10.87 31.50 -16.32
C ARG A 487 -10.12 30.34 -15.68
N PHE A 488 -8.87 30.14 -16.07
CA PHE A 488 -8.03 29.04 -15.62
C PHE A 488 -6.83 29.58 -14.83
N PRO A 489 -6.60 29.10 -13.59
CA PRO A 489 -5.35 29.36 -12.89
C PRO A 489 -4.23 28.52 -13.52
N ILE A 490 -3.14 29.17 -13.92
CA ILE A 490 -2.00 28.53 -14.57
C ILE A 490 -0.67 29.01 -13.99
N LEU A 491 0.35 28.16 -14.07
CA LEU A 491 1.72 28.56 -13.80
C LEU A 491 2.47 28.76 -15.12
N ILE A 492 2.95 29.97 -15.37
CA ILE A 492 3.78 30.26 -16.55
C ILE A 492 5.24 30.04 -16.17
N LEU A 493 5.92 29.13 -16.87
CA LEU A 493 7.34 28.89 -16.67
C LEU A 493 8.17 29.95 -17.41
N ASP A 494 8.68 30.93 -16.67
CA ASP A 494 9.57 31.98 -17.21
C ASP A 494 10.94 31.36 -17.60
N PRO A 495 11.65 31.85 -18.64
CA PRO A 495 13.02 31.47 -19.00
C PRO A 495 14.01 31.24 -17.84
N GLY A 496 13.84 31.94 -16.71
CA GLY A 496 14.64 31.75 -15.49
C GLY A 496 14.32 30.46 -14.70
N LYS A 497 13.44 29.58 -15.21
CA LYS A 497 12.87 28.41 -14.53
C LYS A 497 12.08 28.74 -13.27
N ILE A 498 11.46 29.92 -13.24
CA ILE A 498 10.61 30.37 -12.12
C ILE A 498 9.16 30.28 -12.58
N PHE A 499 8.32 29.62 -11.78
CA PHE A 499 6.88 29.61 -12.02
C PHE A 499 6.26 30.96 -11.65
N MET A 500 5.53 31.54 -12.59
CA MET A 500 4.75 32.76 -12.43
C MET A 500 3.26 32.41 -12.31
N PRO A 501 2.66 32.57 -11.11
CA PRO A 501 1.21 32.58 -10.91
C PRO A 501 0.51 33.48 -11.93
N SER A 502 -0.43 32.94 -12.69
CA SER A 502 -1.11 33.68 -13.76
C SER A 502 -2.52 33.17 -13.99
N TYR A 503 -3.42 34.02 -14.46
CA TYR A 503 -4.72 33.59 -14.98
C TYR A 503 -4.73 33.68 -16.49
N VAL A 504 -5.36 32.69 -17.13
CA VAL A 504 -5.78 32.78 -18.53
C VAL A 504 -7.30 32.77 -18.60
N THR A 505 -7.89 33.75 -19.26
CA THR A 505 -9.33 33.87 -19.46
C THR A 505 -9.64 33.76 -20.96
N VAL A 506 -10.53 32.84 -21.34
CA VAL A 506 -11.03 32.68 -22.71
C VAL A 506 -12.38 33.38 -22.83
N ASN A 507 -12.43 34.48 -23.57
CA ASN A 507 -13.66 35.25 -23.78
C ASN A 507 -14.32 34.80 -25.09
N MET A 508 -15.38 33.99 -24.97
CA MET A 508 -16.10 33.42 -26.12
C MET A 508 -17.33 34.22 -26.53
N ASP A 509 -17.90 35.01 -25.62
CA ASP A 509 -19.17 35.74 -25.81
C ASP A 509 -18.99 37.19 -26.29
N ALA A 510 -17.74 37.61 -26.53
CA ALA A 510 -17.44 38.94 -27.07
C ALA A 510 -17.52 38.93 -28.62
N ASP A 511 -17.83 40.08 -29.22
CA ASP A 511 -17.87 40.27 -30.69
C ASP A 511 -16.55 39.81 -31.35
N GLU A 512 -15.42 40.07 -30.69
CA GLU A 512 -14.12 39.49 -31.03
C GLU A 512 -13.66 38.56 -29.91
N LYS A 513 -13.59 37.26 -30.21
CA LYS A 513 -13.09 36.24 -29.28
C LYS A 513 -11.62 36.50 -28.92
N SER A 514 -11.31 36.38 -27.65
CA SER A 514 -9.97 36.70 -27.15
C SER A 514 -9.51 35.83 -25.99
N VAL A 515 -8.20 35.71 -25.85
CA VAL A 515 -7.52 35.10 -24.71
C VAL A 515 -6.79 36.21 -23.95
N HIS A 516 -7.14 36.36 -22.67
CA HIS A 516 -6.53 37.34 -21.77
C HIS A 516 -5.61 36.62 -20.78
N ILE A 517 -4.34 37.01 -20.71
CA ILE A 517 -3.37 36.46 -19.78
C ILE A 517 -2.95 37.57 -18.81
N ARG A 518 -3.02 37.29 -17.51
CA ARG A 518 -2.57 38.19 -16.45
C ARG A 518 -1.65 37.48 -15.46
N ASN A 519 -0.41 37.94 -15.35
CA ASN A 519 0.55 37.51 -14.34
C ASN A 519 0.22 38.14 -12.99
N LEU A 520 0.31 37.35 -11.92
CA LEU A 520 0.24 37.81 -10.53
C LEU A 520 1.65 37.98 -9.97
N CYS A 521 2.36 38.99 -10.46
CA CYS A 521 3.71 39.27 -9.99
C CYS A 521 3.67 40.00 -8.65
N LEU A 522 4.12 39.35 -7.58
CA LEU A 522 4.12 39.96 -6.24
C LEU A 522 4.86 41.31 -6.18
N LYS A 523 5.96 41.47 -6.94
CA LYS A 523 6.70 42.72 -7.02
C LYS A 523 5.90 43.83 -7.73
N GLU A 524 5.14 43.49 -8.77
CA GLU A 524 4.24 44.45 -9.44
C GLU A 524 3.10 44.87 -8.50
N LEU A 525 2.49 43.92 -7.79
CA LEU A 525 1.47 44.19 -6.79
C LEU A 525 1.98 45.07 -5.63
N LYS A 526 3.29 45.04 -5.34
CA LYS A 526 3.97 45.92 -4.38
C LYS A 526 4.47 47.25 -4.98
N GLY A 527 4.31 47.47 -6.29
CA GLY A 527 4.76 48.67 -7.00
C GLY A 527 6.26 48.70 -7.32
N GLU A 528 6.96 47.58 -7.17
CA GLU A 528 8.41 47.42 -7.34
C GLU A 528 8.80 46.89 -8.72
N CYS A 529 7.83 46.46 -9.54
CA CYS A 529 8.05 45.94 -10.89
C CYS A 529 7.27 46.75 -11.93
N ARG A 530 7.95 47.09 -13.04
CA ARG A 530 7.38 47.83 -14.19
C ARG A 530 7.35 47.01 -15.48
N LYS A 531 7.58 45.68 -15.39
CA LYS A 531 7.50 44.79 -16.55
C LYS A 531 6.05 44.66 -17.00
N LEU A 532 5.84 44.23 -18.24
CA LEU A 532 4.51 43.90 -18.76
C LEU A 532 4.02 42.61 -18.08
N HIS A 533 2.80 42.64 -17.54
CA HIS A 533 2.18 41.53 -16.81
C HIS A 533 0.78 41.16 -17.33
N GLU A 534 0.32 41.81 -18.39
CA GLU A 534 -1.04 41.66 -18.91
C GLU A 534 -1.02 41.70 -20.44
N TRP A 535 -1.74 40.77 -21.05
CA TRP A 535 -1.83 40.62 -22.48
C TRP A 535 -3.24 40.19 -22.90
N VAL A 536 -3.73 40.74 -24.01
CA VAL A 536 -4.98 40.34 -24.66
C VAL A 536 -4.66 39.96 -26.10
N PHE A 537 -5.07 38.76 -26.49
CA PHE A 537 -4.82 38.20 -27.81
C PHE A 537 -6.14 37.87 -28.48
N THR A 538 -6.36 38.37 -29.68
CA THR A 538 -7.57 38.03 -30.46
C THR A 538 -7.31 36.78 -31.30
N THR A 539 -8.37 36.12 -31.76
CA THR A 539 -8.27 34.85 -32.51
C THR A 539 -7.29 34.92 -33.69
N SER A 540 -7.20 36.06 -34.38
CA SER A 540 -6.28 36.25 -35.52
C SER A 540 -4.79 36.19 -35.16
N SER A 541 -4.44 36.37 -33.88
CA SER A 541 -3.05 36.37 -33.37
C SER A 541 -2.60 35.03 -32.77
N LEU A 542 -3.51 34.06 -32.64
CA LEU A 542 -3.28 32.72 -32.10
C LEU A 542 -2.93 31.75 -33.25
N LYS A 543 -1.86 30.97 -33.12
CA LYS A 543 -1.43 30.04 -34.20
C LYS A 543 -1.28 28.58 -33.80
N VAL A 544 -0.70 28.25 -32.64
CA VAL A 544 -0.46 26.85 -32.28
C VAL A 544 -0.59 26.62 -30.78
N LEU A 545 -1.39 25.62 -30.42
CA LEU A 545 -1.39 24.96 -29.12
C LEU A 545 -0.62 23.64 -29.29
N ALA A 546 0.47 23.47 -28.54
CA ALA A 546 1.15 22.18 -28.46
C ALA A 546 1.07 21.67 -27.02
N SER A 547 0.45 20.51 -26.82
CA SER A 547 0.41 19.81 -25.53
C SER A 547 1.57 18.82 -25.46
N THR A 548 2.30 18.82 -24.34
CA THR A 548 3.31 17.79 -24.07
C THR A 548 2.89 16.91 -22.92
N ARG A 549 3.19 15.61 -23.00
CA ARG A 549 2.94 14.66 -21.90
C ARG A 549 3.75 14.98 -20.64
N GLU A 550 4.90 15.65 -20.77
CA GLU A 550 5.69 16.08 -19.62
C GLU A 550 5.05 17.30 -18.94
N MET A 551 4.60 17.09 -17.68
CA MET A 551 4.09 18.12 -16.75
C MET A 551 2.74 18.77 -17.09
N SER A 552 1.87 18.15 -17.90
CA SER A 552 0.57 18.75 -18.28
C SER A 552 0.75 20.20 -18.80
N ALA A 553 1.82 20.40 -19.58
CA ALA A 553 2.22 21.70 -20.07
C ALA A 553 1.64 21.93 -21.46
N VAL A 554 0.97 23.08 -21.62
CA VAL A 554 0.52 23.60 -22.91
C VAL A 554 1.45 24.72 -23.30
N TYR A 555 2.03 24.59 -24.48
CA TYR A 555 2.78 25.65 -25.12
C TYR A 555 1.84 26.47 -25.99
N PHE A 556 1.78 27.76 -25.69
CA PHE A 556 1.12 28.76 -26.50
C PHE A 556 2.14 29.49 -27.35
N PHE A 557 1.95 29.40 -28.66
CA PHE A 557 2.69 30.21 -29.61
C PHE A 557 1.81 31.36 -30.08
N MET A 558 2.20 32.59 -29.73
CA MET A 558 1.46 33.79 -30.11
C MET A 558 2.37 34.77 -30.83
N PHE A 559 1.92 35.22 -32.01
CA PHE A 559 2.65 36.19 -32.81
C PHE A 559 1.98 37.56 -32.66
N THR A 560 2.68 38.48 -32.00
CA THR A 560 2.49 39.91 -32.20
C THR A 560 3.67 40.45 -33.00
N LYS A 561 3.93 41.77 -33.01
CA LYS A 561 5.19 42.34 -33.58
C LYS A 561 6.46 41.70 -33.00
N ILE A 562 6.35 41.01 -31.87
CA ILE A 562 7.37 40.18 -31.23
C ILE A 562 6.77 38.77 -31.03
N GLN A 563 7.52 37.72 -31.41
CA GLN A 563 7.11 36.35 -31.15
C GLN A 563 7.18 36.06 -29.64
N MET A 564 6.04 35.74 -29.03
CA MET A 564 5.94 35.40 -27.60
C MET A 564 5.53 33.94 -27.44
N ILE A 565 6.20 33.24 -26.53
CA ILE A 565 5.91 31.84 -26.19
C ILE A 565 5.60 31.77 -24.71
N PHE A 566 4.40 31.29 -24.37
CA PHE A 566 4.01 31.03 -22.99
C PHE A 566 3.96 29.53 -22.78
N ARG A 567 4.74 29.05 -21.79
CA ARG A 567 4.67 27.68 -21.33
C ARG A 567 3.77 27.64 -20.09
N CYS A 568 2.50 27.33 -20.31
CA CYS A 568 1.47 27.29 -19.29
C CYS A 568 1.37 25.89 -18.72
N ILE A 569 1.41 25.79 -17.41
CA ILE A 569 1.33 24.52 -16.69
C ILE A 569 -0.01 24.49 -15.97
N PHE A 570 -0.78 23.46 -16.29
CA PHE A 570 -2.02 23.11 -15.63
C PHE A 570 -1.73 22.01 -14.62
N LEU A 571 -2.40 22.03 -13.48
CA LEU A 571 -2.19 21.02 -12.46
C LEU A 571 -2.81 19.66 -12.86
N GLN A 572 -3.94 19.69 -13.59
CA GLN A 572 -4.65 18.50 -14.03
C GLN A 572 -4.96 18.53 -15.53
N LYS A 573 -5.00 17.33 -16.14
CA LYS A 573 -5.27 17.15 -17.57
C LYS A 573 -6.70 17.57 -17.97
N SER A 574 -7.67 17.45 -17.07
CA SER A 574 -9.04 17.93 -17.29
C SER A 574 -9.04 19.44 -17.60
N TYR A 575 -8.35 20.24 -16.77
CA TYR A 575 -8.18 21.69 -16.93
C TYR A 575 -7.41 22.06 -18.19
N GLU A 576 -6.39 21.28 -18.51
CA GLU A 576 -5.68 21.42 -19.77
C GLU A 576 -6.60 21.20 -20.98
N ASN A 577 -7.37 20.12 -20.96
CA ASN A 577 -8.27 19.76 -22.05
C ASN A 577 -9.43 20.75 -22.17
N GLY A 578 -10.02 21.18 -21.05
CA GLY A 578 -11.04 22.21 -21.01
C GLY A 578 -10.55 23.50 -21.64
N PHE A 579 -9.34 23.93 -21.27
CA PHE A 579 -8.70 25.07 -21.90
C PHE A 579 -8.48 24.88 -23.41
N ILE A 580 -8.05 23.70 -23.87
CA ILE A 580 -7.82 23.41 -25.31
C ILE A 580 -9.13 23.37 -26.12
N ILE A 581 -10.22 22.93 -25.49
CA ILE A 581 -11.55 22.87 -26.11
C ILE A 581 -12.13 24.28 -26.29
N CYS A 582 -11.91 25.17 -25.32
CA CYS A 582 -12.26 26.58 -25.38
C CYS A 582 -11.46 27.32 -26.46
#